data_AF-A0A6N6PGH6-F1
#
_entry.id   AF-A0A6N6PGH6-F1
#
_cell.length_a   1.000
_cell.length_b   1.000
_cell.length_c   1.000
_cell.angle_alpha   90.00
_cell.angle_beta   90.00
_cell.angle_gamma   90.00
#
_symmetry.space_group_name_H-M   'P 1'
#
loop_
_entity.id
_entity.type
_entity.pdbx_description
1 polymer ?
#
loop_
_entity_poly.entity_id
_entity_poly.type
_entity_poly.pdbx_seq_one_letter_code
_entity_poly.pdbx_strand_id
1 'polypeptide(L)'
;MNSPFKLALLSLLAVLTSAVASDKQRVLVLTDISNEPDDEESMVRFLVYANEYEVEGLVATTSTWLRNQTREDLIRRQVDAYGQVRGNLLQHAPAFPTKEALLAVTCTGQTSYGMAAVGEGKTTAGSRQVLAAADREDARPLWVSVWGGANTLAQALWDARKERSPDDLRKLVAKLRVYTISDQDDAGPWLRREFPDLFYIVSPSTPDWKEYWRATWTGISGDRHYRNGPRHHFALVENPWLEANVIKDHGPLGALYPKVAYIMEGDTPAFLGLIGNGLGWSVRPAFGGWGGRYALYRPHGETRPIWTNNQESRDTVTADNGQTECTDMATVWRWREHFQHDFAARMDWCVADDFKKANHNPVPVLNGDKTRNVVEITAQAGETVRLSAEGTGDPDGHAVETRWWIYEEAGSLVDPRTRRLPASVKLSADHGATTSLVVPTLPKPATVHVILEARDNGTPNLWAYRRAVVKIEPGAANKPN
;
A
#
# COMPACT_ATOMS: atom_id res chain seq x y z
N MET A 1 -69.95 21.95 27.40
CA MET A 1 -69.42 20.92 26.48
C MET A 1 -68.29 21.57 25.70
N ASN A 2 -67.07 21.48 26.22
CA ASN A 2 -65.90 22.16 25.65
C ASN A 2 -65.00 21.09 25.02
N SER A 3 -64.82 21.16 23.71
CA SER A 3 -63.88 20.32 22.95
C SER A 3 -62.48 20.92 23.01
N PRO A 4 -61.43 20.17 23.40
CA PRO A 4 -60.07 20.68 23.39
C PRO A 4 -59.40 20.50 22.03
N PHE A 5 -58.67 21.54 21.63
CA PHE A 5 -57.69 21.55 20.55
C PHE A 5 -56.66 20.41 20.72
N LYS A 6 -56.44 19.61 19.67
CA LYS A 6 -55.27 18.73 19.56
C LYS A 6 -54.17 19.49 18.82
N LEU A 7 -53.14 19.86 19.58
CA LEU A 7 -51.86 20.35 19.06
C LEU A 7 -51.09 19.14 18.49
N ALA A 8 -50.90 19.09 17.17
CA ALA A 8 -50.04 18.09 16.54
C ALA A 8 -48.59 18.58 16.59
N LEU A 9 -47.78 17.94 17.45
CA LEU A 9 -46.34 18.14 17.53
C LEU A 9 -45.68 17.39 16.35
N LEU A 10 -45.22 18.10 15.33
CA LEU A 10 -44.37 17.53 14.28
C LEU A 10 -42.95 17.31 14.85
N SER A 11 -42.64 16.06 15.15
CA SER A 11 -41.28 15.62 15.48
C SER A 11 -40.43 15.60 14.21
N LEU A 12 -39.50 16.54 14.09
CA LEU A 12 -38.49 16.55 13.04
C LEU A 12 -37.48 15.41 13.34
N LEU A 13 -37.59 14.29 12.64
CA LEU A 13 -36.55 13.24 12.66
C LEU A 13 -35.34 13.79 11.89
N ALA A 14 -34.34 14.29 12.61
CA ALA A 14 -33.01 14.49 12.05
C ALA A 14 -32.42 13.11 11.75
N VAL A 15 -32.40 12.72 10.48
CA VAL A 15 -31.62 11.58 10.00
C VAL A 15 -30.15 12.00 10.10
N LEU A 16 -29.53 11.70 11.23
CA LEU A 16 -28.08 11.68 11.35
C LEU A 16 -27.58 10.52 10.48
N THR A 17 -27.26 10.81 9.22
CA THR A 17 -26.38 9.94 8.44
C THR A 17 -25.01 10.00 9.12
N SER A 18 -24.75 9.07 10.04
CA SER A 18 -23.39 8.76 10.44
C SER A 18 -22.64 8.38 9.17
N ALA A 19 -21.77 9.26 8.69
CA ALA A 19 -20.81 8.91 7.67
C ALA A 19 -20.00 7.75 8.23
N VAL A 20 -20.27 6.54 7.75
CA VAL A 20 -19.41 5.40 8.01
C VAL A 20 -18.05 5.81 7.46
N ALA A 21 -17.08 6.04 8.34
CA ALA A 21 -15.72 6.34 7.92
C ALA A 21 -15.30 5.24 6.94
N SER A 22 -14.98 5.62 5.71
CA SER A 22 -14.57 4.66 4.70
C SER A 22 -13.22 4.06 5.13
N ASP A 23 -13.13 2.72 5.24
CA ASP A 23 -11.87 2.02 5.57
C ASP A 23 -10.77 2.24 4.50
N LYS A 24 -11.13 2.81 3.34
CA LYS A 24 -10.23 3.12 2.24
C LYS A 24 -9.19 4.16 2.65
N GLN A 25 -7.96 3.96 2.21
CA GLN A 25 -6.90 4.95 2.37
C GLN A 25 -7.11 6.10 1.39
N ARG A 26 -6.84 7.33 1.82
CA ARG A 26 -6.86 8.52 0.95
C ARG A 26 -5.50 8.61 0.27
N VAL A 27 -5.45 8.69 -1.06
CA VAL A 27 -4.21 8.64 -1.83
C VAL A 27 -4.13 9.77 -2.85
N LEU A 28 -2.97 10.39 -2.95
CA LEU A 28 -2.60 11.35 -3.97
C LEU A 28 -1.29 10.89 -4.61
N VAL A 29 -1.24 10.85 -5.93
CA VAL A 29 -0.08 10.42 -6.72
C VAL A 29 0.63 11.63 -7.32
N LEU A 30 1.95 11.69 -7.15
CA LEU A 30 2.85 12.60 -7.88
C LEU A 30 3.69 11.74 -8.84
N THR A 31 3.51 11.92 -10.15
CA THR A 31 4.14 11.09 -11.18
C THR A 31 4.77 11.93 -12.28
N ASP A 32 5.96 11.55 -12.72
CA ASP A 32 6.63 12.09 -13.90
C ASP A 32 6.35 11.25 -15.16
N ILE A 33 5.13 10.70 -15.24
CA ILE A 33 4.59 9.92 -16.35
C ILE A 33 5.10 10.37 -17.73
N SER A 34 5.36 9.40 -18.60
CA SER A 34 6.04 9.52 -19.90
C SER A 34 7.56 9.44 -19.84
N ASN A 35 8.18 9.57 -18.68
CA ASN A 35 9.62 9.48 -18.55
C ASN A 35 10.14 8.09 -18.99
N GLU A 36 9.63 7.08 -18.30
CA GLU A 36 9.85 5.66 -18.52
C GLU A 36 8.48 4.99 -18.71
N PRO A 37 8.41 3.81 -19.36
CA PRO A 37 7.13 3.12 -19.55
C PRO A 37 6.48 2.71 -18.22
N ASP A 38 7.23 2.60 -17.13
CA ASP A 38 6.79 2.04 -15.85
C ASP A 38 5.79 2.92 -15.08
N ASP A 39 5.87 4.25 -15.16
CA ASP A 39 4.80 5.13 -14.64
C ASP A 39 3.47 4.85 -15.37
N GLU A 40 3.52 4.60 -16.67
CA GLU A 40 2.32 4.28 -17.46
C GLU A 40 1.77 2.90 -17.11
N GLU A 41 2.65 1.90 -16.93
CA GLU A 41 2.29 0.57 -16.43
C GLU A 41 1.65 0.66 -15.03
N SER A 42 2.27 1.43 -14.13
CA SER A 42 1.82 1.61 -12.74
C SER A 42 0.49 2.34 -12.66
N MET A 43 0.24 3.30 -13.56
CA MET A 43 -1.05 3.99 -13.65
C MET A 43 -2.18 3.07 -14.11
N VAL A 44 -1.94 2.17 -15.08
CA VAL A 44 -2.94 1.16 -15.47
C VAL A 44 -3.31 0.29 -14.27
N ARG A 45 -2.31 -0.22 -13.54
CA ARG A 45 -2.57 -0.98 -12.31
C ARG A 45 -3.33 -0.13 -11.30
N PHE A 46 -2.86 1.07 -11.00
CA PHE A 46 -3.53 1.97 -10.05
C PHE A 46 -5.03 2.12 -10.38
N LEU A 47 -5.38 2.35 -11.64
CA LEU A 47 -6.78 2.56 -12.04
C LEU A 47 -7.66 1.33 -11.83
N VAL A 48 -7.17 0.10 -12.06
CA VAL A 48 -7.95 -1.13 -11.79
C VAL A 48 -8.02 -1.51 -10.31
N TYR A 49 -7.27 -0.82 -9.45
CA TYR A 49 -7.39 -0.89 -7.99
C TYR A 49 -8.08 0.33 -7.37
N ALA A 50 -8.60 1.27 -8.17
CA ALA A 50 -9.21 2.50 -7.66
C ALA A 50 -10.46 2.26 -6.78
N ASN A 51 -10.98 1.03 -6.72
CA ASN A 51 -12.00 0.63 -5.76
C ASN A 51 -11.45 0.37 -4.34
N GLU A 52 -10.14 0.25 -4.13
CA GLU A 52 -9.54 -0.10 -2.83
C GLU A 52 -9.08 1.13 -2.03
N TYR A 53 -9.02 2.30 -2.66
CA TYR A 53 -8.64 3.56 -2.04
C TYR A 53 -9.50 4.72 -2.56
N GLU A 54 -9.30 5.88 -1.95
CA GLU A 54 -9.93 7.13 -2.34
C GLU A 54 -8.91 8.05 -2.99
N VAL A 55 -9.05 8.26 -4.30
CA VAL A 55 -8.11 9.06 -5.10
C VAL A 55 -8.41 10.55 -4.90
N GLU A 56 -7.45 11.27 -4.36
CA GLU A 56 -7.53 12.72 -4.09
C GLU A 56 -6.57 13.54 -4.93
N GLY A 57 -5.75 12.91 -5.76
CA GLY A 57 -4.97 13.62 -6.76
C GLY A 57 -4.21 12.68 -7.68
N LEU A 58 -4.20 13.02 -8.96
CA LEU A 58 -3.34 12.43 -9.97
C LEU A 58 -2.54 13.57 -10.60
N VAL A 59 -1.34 13.82 -10.08
CA VAL A 59 -0.62 15.06 -10.35
C VAL A 59 0.63 14.77 -11.16
N ALA A 60 0.70 15.35 -12.36
CA ALA A 60 1.91 15.28 -13.19
C ALA A 60 2.99 16.21 -12.60
N THR A 61 4.19 15.69 -12.38
CA THR A 61 5.34 16.40 -11.80
C THR A 61 6.60 16.10 -12.62
N THR A 62 7.73 16.65 -12.20
CA THR A 62 9.06 16.37 -12.78
C THR A 62 9.90 15.46 -11.89
N SER A 63 10.96 14.89 -12.45
CA SER A 63 12.02 14.15 -11.74
C SER A 63 13.38 14.46 -12.36
N THR A 64 14.44 13.77 -11.92
CA THR A 64 15.75 13.79 -12.58
C THR A 64 15.69 13.29 -14.02
N TRP A 65 14.69 12.48 -14.35
CA TRP A 65 14.52 11.81 -15.63
C TRP A 65 13.61 12.60 -16.57
N LEU A 66 12.60 13.29 -16.03
CA LEU A 66 11.77 14.25 -16.76
C LEU A 66 11.88 15.65 -16.13
N ARG A 67 12.98 16.35 -16.44
CA ARG A 67 13.40 17.55 -15.67
C ARG A 67 12.63 18.83 -15.97
N ASN A 68 12.10 18.98 -17.18
CA ASN A 68 11.72 20.31 -17.71
C ASN A 68 10.32 20.34 -18.34
N GLN A 69 9.51 19.30 -18.15
CA GLN A 69 8.14 19.22 -18.66
C GLN A 69 7.29 18.27 -17.81
N THR A 70 5.97 18.38 -17.92
CA THR A 70 5.00 17.46 -17.31
C THR A 70 4.10 16.90 -18.41
N ARG A 71 3.51 15.72 -18.16
CA ARG A 71 2.65 15.01 -19.13
C ARG A 71 1.30 14.61 -18.53
N GLU A 72 0.60 15.60 -17.99
CA GLU A 72 -0.77 15.45 -17.48
C GLU A 72 -1.73 14.87 -18.55
N ASP A 73 -1.46 15.15 -19.83
CA ASP A 73 -2.21 14.59 -20.96
C ASP A 73 -2.21 13.06 -20.96
N LEU A 74 -1.11 12.42 -20.52
CA LEU A 74 -1.04 10.95 -20.44
C LEU A 74 -1.86 10.41 -19.27
N ILE A 75 -1.89 11.10 -18.13
CA ILE A 75 -2.79 10.74 -17.01
C ILE A 75 -4.24 10.78 -17.49
N ARG A 76 -4.63 11.87 -18.16
CA ARG A 76 -5.99 12.03 -18.70
C ARG A 76 -6.33 10.95 -19.73
N ARG A 77 -5.39 10.61 -20.62
CA ARG A 77 -5.53 9.51 -21.59
C ARG A 77 -5.84 8.19 -20.90
N GLN A 78 -5.14 7.86 -19.82
CA GLN A 78 -5.40 6.62 -19.07
C GLN A 78 -6.73 6.67 -18.33
N VAL A 79 -7.08 7.79 -17.70
CA VAL A 79 -8.40 7.97 -17.05
C VAL A 79 -9.54 7.88 -18.07
N ASP A 80 -9.34 8.35 -19.30
CA ASP A 80 -10.30 8.20 -20.40
C ASP A 80 -10.50 6.73 -20.80
N ALA A 81 -9.43 5.93 -20.84
CA ALA A 81 -9.51 4.49 -21.09
C ALA A 81 -10.17 3.73 -19.93
N TYR A 82 -9.81 4.06 -18.69
CA TYR A 82 -10.47 3.54 -17.49
C TYR A 82 -11.99 3.80 -17.51
N GLY A 83 -12.39 5.01 -17.91
CA GLY A 83 -13.81 5.38 -18.01
C GLY A 83 -14.62 4.47 -18.94
N GLN A 84 -13.98 3.88 -19.96
CA GLN A 84 -14.62 2.96 -20.90
C GLN A 84 -14.82 1.56 -20.33
N VAL A 85 -13.94 1.12 -19.41
CA VAL A 85 -14.02 -0.21 -18.78
C VAL A 85 -14.71 -0.20 -17.41
N ARG A 86 -14.93 0.98 -16.82
CA ARG A 86 -15.54 1.13 -15.49
C ARG A 86 -16.88 0.42 -15.32
N GLY A 87 -17.70 0.36 -16.38
CA GLY A 87 -18.99 -0.33 -16.34
C GLY A 87 -18.85 -1.83 -16.04
N ASN A 88 -17.82 -2.47 -16.61
CA ASN A 88 -17.48 -3.86 -16.37
C ASN A 88 -16.85 -4.03 -14.98
N LEU A 89 -15.89 -3.17 -14.61
CA LEU A 89 -15.27 -3.17 -13.27
C LEU A 89 -16.30 -3.13 -12.13
N LEU A 90 -17.39 -2.37 -12.31
CA LEU A 90 -18.48 -2.28 -11.34
C LEU A 90 -19.33 -3.55 -11.20
N GLN A 91 -19.28 -4.49 -12.15
CA GLN A 91 -19.89 -5.81 -12.00
C GLN A 91 -19.12 -6.66 -10.99
N HIS A 92 -17.81 -6.44 -10.86
CA HIS A 92 -16.90 -7.27 -10.07
C HIS A 92 -16.63 -6.72 -8.68
N ALA A 93 -16.57 -5.39 -8.52
CA ALA A 93 -16.47 -4.77 -7.21
C ALA A 93 -17.17 -3.40 -7.15
N PRO A 94 -17.77 -3.05 -6.00
CA PRO A 94 -18.37 -1.74 -5.84
C PRO A 94 -17.30 -0.65 -5.69
N ALA A 95 -17.75 0.61 -5.75
CA ALA A 95 -16.98 1.77 -5.32
C ALA A 95 -15.73 2.12 -6.15
N PHE A 96 -15.70 1.72 -7.43
CA PHE A 96 -14.84 2.32 -8.44
C PHE A 96 -15.24 3.78 -8.72
N PRO A 97 -14.31 4.77 -8.63
CA PRO A 97 -14.61 6.19 -8.84
C PRO A 97 -15.03 6.45 -10.29
N THR A 98 -15.84 7.49 -10.52
CA THR A 98 -16.19 7.90 -11.90
C THR A 98 -14.97 8.49 -12.60
N LYS A 99 -14.98 8.43 -13.93
CA LYS A 99 -14.00 9.12 -14.78
C LYS A 99 -13.92 10.60 -14.41
N GLU A 100 -15.07 11.25 -14.26
CA GLU A 100 -15.17 12.67 -13.95
C GLU A 100 -14.56 13.00 -12.58
N ALA A 101 -14.75 12.13 -11.58
CA ALA A 101 -14.14 12.31 -10.26
C ALA A 101 -12.61 12.22 -10.33
N LEU A 102 -12.06 11.28 -11.11
CA LEU A 102 -10.61 11.17 -11.31
C LEU A 102 -10.06 12.38 -12.09
N LEU A 103 -10.74 12.81 -13.15
CA LEU A 103 -10.33 13.98 -13.95
C LEU A 103 -10.39 15.29 -13.14
N ALA A 104 -11.32 15.41 -12.19
CA ALA A 104 -11.47 16.58 -11.34
C ALA A 104 -10.29 16.77 -10.37
N VAL A 105 -9.60 15.69 -10.01
CA VAL A 105 -8.39 15.72 -9.17
C VAL A 105 -7.10 15.52 -9.97
N THR A 106 -7.19 15.51 -11.30
CA THR A 106 -6.05 15.41 -12.20
C THR A 106 -5.54 16.81 -12.57
N CYS A 107 -4.27 17.10 -12.30
CA CYS A 107 -3.68 18.41 -12.55
C CYS A 107 -2.15 18.39 -12.71
N THR A 108 -1.58 19.54 -13.06
CA THR A 108 -0.15 19.75 -13.26
C THR A 108 0.47 20.35 -12.00
N GLY A 109 1.50 19.69 -11.48
CA GLY A 109 2.39 20.14 -10.42
C GLY A 109 3.54 20.99 -10.96
N GLN A 110 4.71 20.90 -10.33
CA GLN A 110 5.88 21.65 -10.78
C GLN A 110 6.35 21.16 -12.15
N THR A 111 6.74 22.12 -13.01
CA THR A 111 7.17 21.87 -14.40
C THR A 111 8.69 21.98 -14.59
N SER A 112 9.44 22.02 -13.50
CA SER A 112 10.90 22.10 -13.53
C SER A 112 11.50 21.34 -12.35
N TYR A 113 12.73 20.87 -12.53
CA TYR A 113 13.39 19.98 -11.58
C TYR A 113 13.54 20.54 -10.16
N GLY A 114 13.11 19.74 -9.18
CA GLY A 114 13.55 19.84 -7.79
C GLY A 114 13.23 21.17 -7.09
N MET A 115 14.05 21.51 -6.10
CA MET A 115 13.95 22.73 -5.29
C MET A 115 14.16 24.01 -6.10
N ALA A 116 14.82 23.93 -7.27
CA ALA A 116 14.90 25.07 -8.19
C ALA A 116 13.51 25.47 -8.72
N ALA A 117 12.52 24.59 -8.68
CA ALA A 117 11.13 24.88 -9.00
C ALA A 117 10.25 25.18 -7.77
N VAL A 118 10.84 25.28 -6.57
CA VAL A 118 10.10 25.61 -5.35
C VAL A 118 10.38 27.06 -4.93
N GLY A 119 9.38 27.76 -4.38
CA GLY A 119 9.52 29.10 -3.82
C GLY A 119 8.41 30.09 -4.20
N GLU A 120 8.72 31.38 -4.02
CA GLU A 120 7.80 32.49 -4.25
C GLU A 120 7.30 32.52 -5.70
N GLY A 121 5.99 32.64 -5.89
CA GLY A 121 5.36 32.71 -7.21
C GLY A 121 5.39 31.40 -8.00
N LYS A 122 5.75 30.26 -7.38
CA LYS A 122 5.83 28.95 -8.04
C LYS A 122 4.73 27.96 -7.64
N THR A 123 3.68 28.45 -7.00
CA THR A 123 2.45 27.69 -6.75
C THR A 123 1.89 27.13 -8.06
N THR A 124 1.47 25.87 -8.05
CA THR A 124 0.84 25.19 -9.19
C THR A 124 -0.53 24.64 -8.82
N ALA A 125 -1.31 24.19 -9.81
CA ALA A 125 -2.58 23.51 -9.54
C ALA A 125 -2.34 22.24 -8.71
N GLY A 126 -1.26 21.50 -8.99
CA GLY A 126 -0.83 20.33 -8.24
C GLY A 126 -0.45 20.64 -6.79
N SER A 127 0.34 21.69 -6.55
CA SER A 127 0.71 22.06 -5.16
C SER A 127 -0.51 22.49 -4.35
N ARG A 128 -1.48 23.17 -4.98
CA ARG A 128 -2.77 23.51 -4.36
C ARG A 128 -3.66 22.29 -4.15
N GLN A 129 -3.67 21.32 -5.06
CA GLN A 129 -4.42 20.07 -4.89
C GLN A 129 -3.92 19.28 -3.69
N VAL A 130 -2.60 19.23 -3.47
CA VAL A 130 -2.00 18.62 -2.27
C VAL A 130 -2.53 19.27 -0.99
N LEU A 131 -2.57 20.61 -0.93
CA LEU A 131 -3.10 21.33 0.23
C LEU A 131 -4.62 21.12 0.41
N ALA A 132 -5.39 21.20 -0.67
CA ALA A 132 -6.83 20.98 -0.65
C ALA A 132 -7.19 19.57 -0.13
N ALA A 133 -6.49 18.56 -0.62
CA ALA A 133 -6.61 17.19 -0.11
C ALA A 133 -6.20 17.13 1.37
N ALA A 134 -5.04 17.67 1.75
CA ALA A 134 -4.58 17.63 3.14
C ALA A 134 -5.52 18.36 4.11
N ASP A 135 -6.22 19.40 3.66
CA ASP A 135 -7.12 20.23 4.46
C ASP A 135 -8.51 19.65 4.67
N ARG A 136 -8.91 18.66 3.86
CA ARG A 136 -10.23 18.03 4.00
C ARG A 136 -10.45 17.60 5.45
N GLU A 137 -11.65 17.87 5.97
CA GLU A 137 -12.08 17.49 7.32
C GLU A 137 -12.32 15.98 7.38
N ASP A 138 -11.23 15.23 7.35
CA ASP A 138 -11.19 13.78 7.39
C ASP A 138 -10.08 13.36 8.35
N ALA A 139 -10.43 12.54 9.33
CA ALA A 139 -9.48 12.05 10.33
C ALA A 139 -8.47 11.06 9.74
N ARG A 140 -8.81 10.43 8.60
CA ARG A 140 -7.89 9.55 7.89
C ARG A 140 -6.76 10.37 7.31
N PRO A 141 -5.54 9.83 7.34
CA PRO A 141 -4.42 10.52 6.75
C PRO A 141 -4.46 10.54 5.22
N LEU A 142 -3.72 11.48 4.64
CA LEU A 142 -3.46 11.53 3.21
C LEU A 142 -2.13 10.86 2.90
N TRP A 143 -2.18 9.78 2.12
CA TRP A 143 -1.00 9.15 1.53
C TRP A 143 -0.60 9.91 0.28
N VAL A 144 0.65 10.35 0.22
CA VAL A 144 1.27 10.99 -0.95
C VAL A 144 2.28 10.01 -1.52
N SER A 145 1.88 9.35 -2.60
CA SER A 145 2.71 8.41 -3.37
C SER A 145 3.50 9.20 -4.39
N VAL A 146 4.83 9.17 -4.30
CA VAL A 146 5.73 9.94 -5.17
C VAL A 146 6.51 8.97 -6.04
N TRP A 147 6.09 8.89 -7.30
CA TRP A 147 6.69 8.04 -8.35
C TRP A 147 7.91 8.75 -8.95
N GLY A 148 7.80 10.05 -9.19
CA GLY A 148 8.91 10.90 -9.66
C GLY A 148 9.58 11.75 -8.58
N GLY A 149 9.68 13.06 -8.83
CA GLY A 149 10.22 14.04 -7.89
C GLY A 149 9.19 14.53 -6.86
N ALA A 150 9.68 14.91 -5.68
CA ALA A 150 8.84 15.37 -4.56
C ALA A 150 8.60 16.89 -4.56
N ASN A 151 9.11 17.63 -5.56
CA ASN A 151 9.04 19.09 -5.62
C ASN A 151 7.62 19.69 -5.58
N THR A 152 6.60 18.99 -6.09
CA THR A 152 5.20 19.46 -5.97
C THR A 152 4.70 19.43 -4.53
N LEU A 153 5.04 18.38 -3.77
CA LEU A 153 4.79 18.35 -2.32
C LEU A 153 5.63 19.41 -1.59
N ALA A 154 6.89 19.60 -1.99
CA ALA A 154 7.73 20.63 -1.40
C ALA A 154 7.18 22.04 -1.61
N GLN A 155 6.67 22.37 -2.80
CA GLN A 155 5.98 23.63 -3.06
C GLN A 155 4.73 23.77 -2.19
N ALA A 156 3.91 22.73 -2.07
CA ALA A 156 2.71 22.75 -1.24
C ALA A 156 3.05 23.09 0.23
N LEU A 157 4.05 22.41 0.81
CA LEU A 157 4.46 22.67 2.20
C LEU A 157 5.22 23.99 2.37
N TRP A 158 5.90 24.47 1.33
CA TRP A 158 6.49 25.80 1.32
C TRP A 158 5.41 26.89 1.37
N ASP A 159 4.36 26.77 0.55
CA ASP A 159 3.20 27.68 0.55
C ASP A 159 2.51 27.64 1.92
N ALA A 160 2.22 26.44 2.45
CA ALA A 160 1.58 26.26 3.75
C ALA A 160 2.39 26.87 4.91
N ARG A 161 3.74 26.81 4.86
CA ARG A 161 4.59 27.43 5.88
C ARG A 161 4.46 28.95 5.92
N LYS A 162 4.17 29.59 4.78
CA LYS A 162 3.94 31.04 4.70
C LYS A 162 2.51 31.44 5.06
N GLU A 163 1.56 30.62 4.64
CA GLU A 163 0.13 30.95 4.72
C GLU A 163 -0.48 30.62 6.09
N ARG A 164 0.18 29.79 6.91
CA ARG A 164 -0.41 29.21 8.13
C ARG A 164 0.36 29.57 9.39
N SER A 165 -0.35 29.49 10.51
CA SER A 165 0.29 29.49 11.83
C SER A 165 1.20 28.27 11.98
N PRO A 166 2.23 28.32 12.86
CA PRO A 166 3.06 27.16 13.16
C PRO A 166 2.27 25.93 13.63
N ASP A 167 1.17 26.14 14.37
CA ASP A 167 0.32 25.06 14.87
C ASP A 167 -0.49 24.39 13.75
N ASP A 168 -1.04 25.19 12.83
CA ASP A 168 -1.83 24.65 11.72
C ASP A 168 -0.95 23.96 10.68
N LEU A 169 0.27 24.46 10.45
CA LEU A 169 1.27 23.76 9.64
C LEU A 169 1.63 22.40 10.26
N ARG A 170 1.89 22.35 11.57
CA ARG A 170 2.21 21.09 12.26
C ARG A 170 1.08 20.07 12.15
N LYS A 171 -0.17 20.51 12.34
CA LYS A 171 -1.37 19.67 12.18
C LYS A 171 -1.51 19.16 10.74
N LEU A 172 -1.26 20.00 9.74
CA LEU A 172 -1.27 19.59 8.33
C LEU A 172 -0.20 18.53 8.06
N VAL A 173 1.05 18.77 8.48
CA VAL A 173 2.18 17.86 8.27
C VAL A 173 1.93 16.49 8.93
N ALA A 174 1.39 16.47 10.14
CA ALA A 174 1.07 15.23 10.87
C ALA A 174 0.00 14.36 10.19
N LYS A 175 -0.85 14.95 9.32
CA LYS A 175 -1.86 14.23 8.53
C LYS A 175 -1.29 13.55 7.29
N LEU A 176 -0.11 13.94 6.82
CA LEU A 176 0.51 13.36 5.63
C LEU A 176 1.23 12.04 5.95
N ARG A 177 1.22 11.10 5.01
CA ARG A 177 2.18 9.98 4.92
C ARG A 177 2.77 9.98 3.53
N VAL A 178 4.08 10.13 3.41
CA VAL A 178 4.76 10.16 2.11
C VAL A 178 5.45 8.83 1.87
N TYR A 179 5.32 8.28 0.67
CA TYR A 179 6.13 7.16 0.18
C TYR A 179 6.74 7.59 -1.16
N THR A 180 8.06 7.69 -1.22
CA THR A 180 8.78 7.98 -2.45
C THR A 180 9.53 6.76 -3.01
N ILE A 181 9.53 6.65 -4.33
CA ILE A 181 10.33 5.68 -5.08
C ILE A 181 11.74 6.25 -5.21
N SER A 182 12.54 5.97 -4.18
CA SER A 182 13.86 6.59 -3.97
C SER A 182 13.77 8.13 -3.90
N ASP A 183 14.92 8.80 -3.89
CA ASP A 183 15.00 10.24 -4.13
C ASP A 183 15.27 10.45 -5.63
N GLN A 184 14.34 11.08 -6.34
CA GLN A 184 14.50 11.40 -7.78
C GLN A 184 14.64 12.90 -8.06
N ASP A 185 14.65 13.71 -7.01
CA ASP A 185 15.03 15.12 -7.05
C ASP A 185 15.68 15.53 -5.72
N ASP A 186 16.08 16.79 -5.59
CA ASP A 186 16.64 17.36 -4.35
C ASP A 186 15.56 17.86 -3.37
N ALA A 187 14.27 17.70 -3.69
CA ALA A 187 13.17 18.13 -2.85
C ALA A 187 12.81 17.09 -1.77
N GLY A 188 13.01 15.80 -2.04
CA GLY A 188 12.86 14.73 -1.04
C GLY A 188 13.72 14.94 0.21
N PRO A 189 15.05 15.09 0.08
CA PRO A 189 15.93 15.41 1.20
C PRO A 189 15.58 16.74 1.89
N TRP A 190 15.16 17.76 1.13
CA TRP A 190 14.70 19.03 1.69
C TRP A 190 13.47 18.85 2.58
N LEU A 191 12.45 18.11 2.12
CA LEU A 191 11.23 17.82 2.89
C LEU A 191 11.56 17.14 4.23
N ARG A 192 12.41 16.11 4.22
CA ARG A 192 12.77 15.35 5.42
C ARG A 192 13.51 16.20 6.45
N ARG A 193 14.38 17.11 6.00
CA ARG A 193 15.10 18.05 6.85
C ARG A 193 14.20 19.13 7.45
N GLU A 194 13.33 19.69 6.62
CA GLU A 194 12.57 20.90 6.93
C GLU A 194 11.26 20.64 7.66
N PHE A 195 10.71 19.43 7.56
CA PHE A 195 9.47 19.00 8.21
C PHE A 195 9.73 17.74 9.03
N PRO A 196 10.27 17.87 10.26
CA PRO A 196 10.70 16.74 11.08
C PRO A 196 9.54 15.84 11.53
N ASP A 197 8.32 16.37 11.59
CA ASP A 197 7.12 15.60 11.96
C ASP A 197 6.48 14.87 10.77
N LEU A 198 7.02 15.03 9.55
CA LEU A 198 6.47 14.41 8.34
C LEU A 198 6.73 12.90 8.36
N PHE A 199 5.67 12.09 8.32
CA PHE A 199 5.81 10.66 8.09
C PHE A 199 6.33 10.43 6.67
N TYR A 200 7.45 9.72 6.54
CA TYR A 200 8.17 9.59 5.27
C TYR A 200 8.77 8.17 5.14
N ILE A 201 8.44 7.49 4.04
CA ILE A 201 8.96 6.19 3.61
C ILE A 201 9.84 6.42 2.40
N VAL A 202 11.11 6.01 2.49
CA VAL A 202 12.08 6.11 1.39
C VAL A 202 13.27 5.17 1.61
N SER A 203 13.87 4.73 0.53
CA SER A 203 15.27 4.27 0.49
C SER A 203 16.11 5.46 0.04
N PRO A 204 16.74 6.23 0.96
CA PRO A 204 17.46 7.45 0.59
C PRO A 204 18.51 7.15 -0.47
N SER A 205 18.60 8.02 -1.46
CA SER A 205 19.55 7.89 -2.55
C SER A 205 20.07 9.24 -3.00
N THR A 206 21.16 9.26 -3.76
CA THR A 206 21.38 10.34 -4.70
C THR A 206 20.17 10.48 -5.65
N PRO A 207 19.86 11.69 -6.16
CA PRO A 207 18.78 11.86 -7.13
C PRO A 207 18.90 11.04 -8.40
N ASP A 208 20.09 10.49 -8.70
CA ASP A 208 20.34 9.62 -9.85
C ASP A 208 20.19 8.13 -9.52
N TRP A 209 20.18 7.29 -10.56
CA TRP A 209 19.96 5.84 -10.47
C TRP A 209 21.01 5.02 -9.70
N LYS A 210 22.18 5.59 -9.33
CA LYS A 210 23.34 4.78 -8.90
C LYS A 210 23.10 3.97 -7.63
N GLU A 211 22.11 4.38 -6.82
CA GLU A 211 21.77 3.72 -5.55
C GLU A 211 20.43 2.98 -5.58
N TYR A 212 19.69 3.05 -6.70
CA TYR A 212 18.36 2.41 -6.83
C TYR A 212 18.42 0.90 -6.57
N TRP A 213 19.50 0.23 -6.97
CA TRP A 213 19.68 -1.21 -6.74
C TRP A 213 19.60 -1.65 -5.27
N ARG A 214 19.75 -0.72 -4.32
CA ARG A 214 19.61 -0.97 -2.87
C ARG A 214 18.19 -0.79 -2.34
N ALA A 215 17.30 -0.23 -3.15
CA ALA A 215 15.98 0.19 -2.71
C ALA A 215 14.99 -0.96 -2.70
N THR A 216 14.12 -0.96 -1.69
CA THR A 216 13.09 -2.00 -1.48
C THR A 216 12.20 -2.19 -2.70
N TRP A 217 11.78 -1.09 -3.34
CA TRP A 217 10.82 -1.09 -4.44
C TRP A 217 11.32 -1.90 -5.65
N THR A 218 12.64 -2.00 -5.85
CA THR A 218 13.21 -2.81 -6.94
C THR A 218 12.86 -4.30 -6.83
N GLY A 219 12.38 -4.78 -5.68
CA GLY A 219 11.85 -6.14 -5.56
C GLY A 219 10.63 -6.42 -6.44
N ILE A 220 9.96 -5.40 -7.01
CA ILE A 220 8.85 -5.62 -7.96
C ILE A 220 9.31 -6.47 -9.16
N SER A 221 10.44 -6.12 -9.79
CA SER A 221 10.95 -6.78 -11.01
C SER A 221 12.45 -6.51 -11.33
N GLY A 222 13.21 -5.98 -10.37
CA GLY A 222 14.60 -5.53 -10.53
C GLY A 222 15.65 -6.64 -10.65
N ASP A 223 15.27 -7.91 -10.51
CA ASP A 223 16.18 -9.06 -10.40
C ASP A 223 17.21 -9.11 -11.54
N ARG A 224 16.81 -8.80 -12.78
CA ARG A 224 17.71 -8.82 -13.94
C ARG A 224 18.45 -7.50 -14.12
N HIS A 225 17.73 -6.38 -14.03
CA HIS A 225 18.27 -5.04 -14.33
C HIS A 225 19.27 -4.60 -13.25
N TYR A 226 18.87 -4.67 -11.97
CA TYR A 226 19.68 -4.29 -10.82
C TYR A 226 20.50 -5.44 -10.24
N ARG A 227 20.29 -6.69 -10.70
CA ARG A 227 21.02 -7.89 -10.24
C ARG A 227 20.86 -8.15 -8.75
N ASN A 228 19.66 -7.95 -8.22
CA ASN A 228 19.41 -7.87 -6.78
C ASN A 228 18.24 -8.75 -6.29
N GLY A 229 17.88 -9.76 -7.08
CA GLY A 229 16.82 -10.71 -6.72
C GLY A 229 17.05 -12.11 -7.31
N PRO A 230 16.42 -13.15 -6.72
CA PRO A 230 16.65 -14.54 -7.09
C PRO A 230 15.86 -14.99 -8.33
N ARG A 231 15.13 -14.09 -9.00
CA ARG A 231 14.19 -14.39 -10.09
C ARG A 231 13.00 -15.25 -9.68
N HIS A 232 12.50 -15.03 -8.46
CA HIS A 232 11.35 -15.74 -7.93
C HIS A 232 10.09 -15.49 -8.78
N HIS A 233 9.45 -16.49 -9.38
CA HIS A 233 8.32 -16.28 -10.31
C HIS A 233 8.56 -15.19 -11.38
N PHE A 234 9.79 -15.05 -11.86
CA PHE A 234 10.17 -13.90 -12.70
C PHE A 234 9.44 -13.84 -14.05
N ALA A 235 8.97 -14.98 -14.58
CA ALA A 235 8.19 -15.00 -15.82
C ALA A 235 6.91 -14.15 -15.74
N LEU A 236 6.35 -13.96 -14.54
CA LEU A 236 5.13 -13.16 -14.32
C LEU A 236 5.35 -11.66 -14.53
N VAL A 237 6.59 -11.19 -14.61
CA VAL A 237 6.94 -9.78 -14.80
C VAL A 237 7.64 -9.54 -16.14
N GLU A 238 7.62 -10.55 -17.03
CA GLU A 238 8.16 -10.45 -18.38
C GLU A 238 7.06 -10.21 -19.41
N ASN A 239 7.42 -9.52 -20.50
CA ASN A 239 6.50 -9.15 -21.58
C ASN A 239 5.62 -10.31 -22.11
N PRO A 240 6.06 -11.57 -22.26
CA PRO A 240 5.15 -12.64 -22.70
C PRO A 240 3.96 -12.86 -21.77
N TRP A 241 4.18 -12.79 -20.45
CA TRP A 241 3.09 -12.93 -19.47
C TRP A 241 2.23 -11.67 -19.45
N LEU A 242 2.84 -10.48 -19.43
CA LEU A 242 2.12 -9.21 -19.44
C LEU A 242 1.27 -9.05 -20.71
N GLU A 243 1.80 -9.44 -21.86
CA GLU A 243 1.06 -9.43 -23.12
C GLU A 243 -0.21 -10.28 -23.05
N ALA A 244 -0.12 -11.46 -22.45
CA ALA A 244 -1.21 -12.41 -22.40
C ALA A 244 -2.25 -12.12 -21.30
N ASN A 245 -1.86 -11.48 -20.19
CA ASN A 245 -2.71 -11.35 -18.99
C ASN A 245 -3.03 -9.88 -18.62
N VAL A 246 -2.45 -8.92 -19.33
CA VAL A 246 -2.63 -7.49 -19.04
C VAL A 246 -2.88 -6.68 -20.32
N ILE A 247 -2.10 -6.90 -21.37
CA ILE A 247 -2.09 -5.98 -22.53
C ILE A 247 -3.12 -6.37 -23.58
N LYS A 248 -3.04 -7.60 -24.13
CA LYS A 248 -3.88 -8.01 -25.25
C LYS A 248 -5.22 -8.49 -24.76
N ASP A 249 -6.30 -8.09 -25.42
CA ASP A 249 -7.67 -8.56 -25.15
C ASP A 249 -8.26 -8.17 -23.78
N HIS A 250 -7.65 -7.22 -23.05
CA HIS A 250 -8.14 -6.69 -21.76
C HIS A 250 -8.66 -5.24 -21.87
N GLY A 251 -9.21 -4.89 -23.03
CA GLY A 251 -9.88 -3.61 -23.28
C GLY A 251 -8.94 -2.41 -23.46
N PRO A 252 -9.51 -1.19 -23.57
CA PRO A 252 -8.75 0.04 -23.84
C PRO A 252 -7.66 0.36 -22.81
N LEU A 253 -7.86 -0.03 -21.55
CA LEU A 253 -6.88 0.21 -20.51
C LEU A 253 -5.67 -0.72 -20.63
N GLY A 254 -5.90 -2.02 -20.91
CA GLY A 254 -4.81 -2.96 -21.21
C GLY A 254 -3.99 -2.55 -22.45
N ALA A 255 -4.65 -2.03 -23.49
CA ALA A 255 -3.96 -1.52 -24.69
C ALA A 255 -3.04 -0.32 -24.43
N LEU A 256 -3.21 0.39 -23.31
CA LEU A 256 -2.33 1.48 -22.88
C LEU A 256 -1.18 1.02 -21.98
N TYR A 257 -1.17 -0.22 -21.51
CA TYR A 257 -0.05 -0.77 -20.75
C TYR A 257 1.14 -1.04 -21.71
N PRO A 258 2.23 -0.26 -21.63
CA PRO A 258 3.36 -0.43 -22.54
C PRO A 258 4.15 -1.69 -22.23
N LYS A 259 5.07 -2.05 -23.13
CA LYS A 259 6.00 -3.14 -22.86
C LYS A 259 7.13 -2.66 -21.95
N VAL A 260 7.56 -3.56 -21.07
CA VAL A 260 8.70 -3.35 -20.17
C VAL A 260 9.95 -2.98 -20.96
N ALA A 261 10.59 -1.87 -20.58
CA ALA A 261 11.87 -1.43 -21.15
C ALA A 261 13.07 -1.70 -20.23
N TYR A 262 12.95 -1.41 -18.93
CA TYR A 262 14.04 -1.58 -17.95
C TYR A 262 13.65 -2.59 -16.87
N ILE A 263 12.62 -2.24 -16.10
CA ILE A 263 11.93 -3.07 -15.13
C ILE A 263 10.41 -2.82 -15.29
N MET A 264 9.60 -3.74 -14.78
CA MET A 264 8.14 -3.60 -14.74
C MET A 264 7.73 -2.82 -13.51
N GLU A 265 6.95 -1.75 -13.71
CA GLU A 265 6.25 -0.97 -12.68
C GLU A 265 7.09 -0.63 -11.43
N GLY A 266 8.21 0.10 -11.62
CA GLY A 266 9.07 0.53 -10.52
C GLY A 266 8.34 1.27 -9.41
N ASP A 267 7.26 1.99 -9.76
CA ASP A 267 6.54 2.85 -8.84
C ASP A 267 5.38 2.21 -8.10
N THR A 268 4.88 1.09 -8.62
CA THR A 268 3.73 0.37 -8.07
C THR A 268 3.85 0.04 -6.57
N PRO A 269 5.03 -0.32 -6.00
CA PRO A 269 5.21 -0.51 -4.57
C PRO A 269 4.74 0.66 -3.69
N ALA A 270 4.74 1.90 -4.20
CA ALA A 270 4.32 3.08 -3.44
C ALA A 270 2.81 3.11 -3.11
N PHE A 271 1.99 2.31 -3.79
CA PHE A 271 0.56 2.19 -3.49
C PHE A 271 0.07 0.76 -3.24
N LEU A 272 0.83 -0.30 -3.58
CA LEU A 272 0.38 -1.69 -3.34
C LEU A 272 0.05 -1.98 -1.87
N GLY A 273 0.78 -1.36 -0.93
CA GLY A 273 0.52 -1.50 0.51
C GLY A 273 -0.79 -0.86 0.98
N LEU A 274 -1.41 -0.01 0.15
CA LEU A 274 -2.70 0.63 0.45
C LEU A 274 -3.89 -0.22 0.00
N ILE A 275 -3.66 -1.26 -0.81
CA ILE A 275 -4.69 -2.23 -1.19
C ILE A 275 -5.09 -3.01 0.06
N GLY A 276 -6.39 -3.01 0.37
CA GLY A 276 -6.93 -3.70 1.52
C GLY A 276 -6.99 -5.21 1.30
N ASN A 277 -5.85 -5.91 1.26
CA ASN A 277 -5.77 -7.37 1.12
C ASN A 277 -5.73 -8.11 2.48
N GLY A 278 -5.73 -7.37 3.60
CA GLY A 278 -5.75 -7.91 4.96
C GLY A 278 -4.39 -8.14 5.61
N LEU A 279 -3.28 -7.81 4.93
CA LEU A 279 -1.95 -7.77 5.54
C LEU A 279 -1.74 -6.56 6.45
N GLY A 280 -2.54 -5.49 6.30
CA GLY A 280 -2.52 -4.33 7.20
C GLY A 280 -1.29 -3.44 7.06
N TRP A 281 -0.68 -3.36 5.87
CA TRP A 281 0.53 -2.57 5.63
C TRP A 281 0.34 -1.08 5.96
N SER A 282 -0.82 -0.50 5.62
CA SER A 282 -1.17 0.89 5.92
C SER A 282 -1.24 1.23 7.42
N VAL A 283 -1.38 0.22 8.30
CA VAL A 283 -1.33 0.40 9.76
C VAL A 283 0.10 0.77 10.20
N ARG A 284 1.11 0.11 9.63
CA ARG A 284 2.51 0.37 9.94
C ARG A 284 3.44 -0.23 8.86
N PRO A 285 4.39 0.52 8.29
CA PRO A 285 5.31 -0.01 7.27
C PRO A 285 6.17 -1.20 7.74
N ALA A 286 6.43 -1.33 9.04
CA ALA A 286 7.13 -2.48 9.62
C ALA A 286 6.34 -3.80 9.54
N PHE A 287 5.04 -3.75 9.24
CA PHE A 287 4.22 -4.94 9.13
C PHE A 287 4.59 -5.77 7.90
N GLY A 288 5.10 -5.15 6.84
CA GLY A 288 5.38 -5.83 5.58
C GLY A 288 4.11 -6.19 4.82
N GLY A 289 4.25 -6.36 3.52
CA GLY A 289 3.17 -6.66 2.58
C GLY A 289 3.58 -6.28 1.16
N TRP A 290 2.61 -6.12 0.27
CA TRP A 290 2.89 -5.90 -1.16
C TRP A 290 3.66 -4.61 -1.46
N GLY A 291 3.59 -3.60 -0.58
CA GLY A 291 4.41 -2.37 -0.67
C GLY A 291 5.82 -2.47 -0.08
N GLY A 292 6.25 -3.67 0.35
CA GLY A 292 7.52 -3.91 1.03
C GLY A 292 7.45 -3.76 2.55
N ARG A 293 8.59 -3.87 3.23
CA ARG A 293 8.70 -3.70 4.69
C ARG A 293 9.78 -2.68 5.02
N TYR A 294 9.53 -1.86 6.04
CA TYR A 294 10.41 -0.75 6.42
C TYR A 294 10.62 -0.67 7.92
N ALA A 295 11.79 -0.21 8.35
CA ALA A 295 12.10 0.06 9.74
C ALA A 295 12.13 1.57 9.99
N LEU A 296 11.64 2.02 11.15
CA LEU A 296 11.83 3.39 11.58
C LEU A 296 13.26 3.53 12.10
N TYR A 297 14.12 4.14 11.30
CA TYR A 297 15.55 4.21 11.54
C TYR A 297 16.09 5.58 11.09
N ARG A 298 17.21 6.01 11.65
CA ARG A 298 17.90 7.25 11.23
C ARG A 298 19.12 6.87 10.38
N PRO A 299 19.00 6.88 9.03
CA PRO A 299 20.15 6.74 8.15
C PRO A 299 21.22 7.80 8.40
N HIS A 300 22.44 7.48 7.98
CA HIS A 300 23.50 8.48 7.93
C HIS A 300 23.08 9.65 7.03
N GLY A 301 23.34 10.89 7.46
CA GLY A 301 22.94 12.10 6.73
C GLY A 301 21.53 12.60 7.06
N GLU A 302 20.64 11.78 7.62
CA GLU A 302 19.29 12.19 8.02
C GLU A 302 19.29 12.87 9.40
N THR A 303 18.39 13.83 9.61
CA THR A 303 18.29 14.59 10.86
C THR A 303 17.51 13.86 11.95
N ARG A 304 16.73 12.83 11.58
CA ARG A 304 15.80 12.10 12.45
C ARG A 304 15.52 10.70 11.89
N PRO A 305 14.83 9.83 12.66
CA PRO A 305 14.28 8.60 12.11
C PRO A 305 13.23 8.85 11.01
N ILE A 306 13.29 8.01 9.98
CA ILE A 306 12.35 7.90 8.86
C ILE A 306 12.06 6.41 8.61
N TRP A 307 10.99 6.10 7.89
CA TRP A 307 10.74 4.72 7.47
C TRP A 307 11.65 4.40 6.30
N THR A 308 12.54 3.44 6.47
CA THR A 308 13.58 3.16 5.48
C THR A 308 14.01 1.72 5.56
N ASN A 309 14.85 1.34 4.61
CA ASN A 309 15.40 0.01 4.52
C ASN A 309 16.75 -0.08 5.25
N ASN A 310 16.89 -1.10 6.08
CA ASN A 310 18.07 -1.40 6.89
C ASN A 310 18.11 -2.90 7.22
N GLN A 311 18.96 -3.32 8.16
CA GLN A 311 19.05 -4.72 8.58
C GLN A 311 17.74 -5.28 9.16
N GLU A 312 16.91 -4.45 9.80
CA GLU A 312 15.68 -4.86 10.49
C GLU A 312 14.45 -4.88 9.57
N SER A 313 14.52 -4.34 8.36
CA SER A 313 13.43 -4.33 7.36
C SER A 313 13.44 -5.50 6.37
N ARG A 314 14.50 -6.32 6.35
CA ARG A 314 14.67 -7.41 5.37
C ARG A 314 13.86 -8.65 5.71
N ASP A 315 13.33 -9.32 4.69
CA ASP A 315 12.68 -10.64 4.86
C ASP A 315 13.63 -11.75 4.42
N THR A 316 13.56 -12.90 5.10
CA THR A 316 14.28 -14.12 4.74
C THR A 316 13.33 -15.09 4.03
N VAL A 317 13.52 -15.27 2.73
CA VAL A 317 12.60 -16.03 1.89
C VAL A 317 13.38 -17.00 1.00
N THR A 318 12.89 -18.23 0.89
CA THR A 318 13.38 -19.23 -0.07
C THR A 318 12.57 -19.14 -1.35
N ALA A 319 13.21 -18.78 -2.46
CA ALA A 319 12.59 -18.72 -3.78
C ALA A 319 12.32 -20.12 -4.36
N ASP A 320 11.53 -20.17 -5.43
CA ASP A 320 11.14 -21.37 -6.20
C ASP A 320 12.32 -22.08 -6.86
N ASN A 321 13.46 -21.40 -7.02
CA ASN A 321 14.73 -22.00 -7.46
C ASN A 321 15.58 -22.58 -6.31
N GLY A 322 15.06 -22.58 -5.07
CA GLY A 322 15.74 -23.09 -3.87
C GLY A 322 16.73 -22.13 -3.21
N GLN A 323 16.93 -20.92 -3.75
CA GLN A 323 17.82 -19.92 -3.13
C GLN A 323 17.13 -19.21 -1.97
N THR A 324 17.79 -19.19 -0.81
CA THR A 324 17.33 -18.41 0.35
C THR A 324 18.04 -17.07 0.38
N GLU A 325 17.26 -16.01 0.29
CA GLU A 325 17.73 -14.63 0.29
C GLU A 325 17.16 -13.91 1.52
N CYS A 326 17.98 -13.12 2.18
CA CYS A 326 17.53 -12.20 3.23
C CYS A 326 17.71 -10.79 2.71
N THR A 327 16.72 -10.13 2.13
CA THR A 327 16.92 -8.79 1.48
C THR A 327 15.71 -7.89 1.67
N ASP A 328 15.89 -6.59 1.42
CA ASP A 328 14.77 -5.64 1.39
C ASP A 328 13.86 -5.93 0.20
N MET A 329 14.44 -6.30 -0.94
CA MET A 329 13.71 -6.70 -2.14
C MET A 329 12.84 -7.94 -1.89
N ALA A 330 13.29 -8.87 -1.02
CA ALA A 330 12.50 -10.04 -0.61
C ALA A 330 11.19 -9.69 0.08
N THR A 331 11.09 -8.50 0.66
CA THR A 331 9.84 -8.01 1.25
C THR A 331 8.77 -7.71 0.19
N VAL A 332 9.16 -7.58 -1.08
CA VAL A 332 8.28 -7.34 -2.23
C VAL A 332 8.17 -8.59 -3.10
N TRP A 333 9.29 -9.13 -3.64
CA TRP A 333 9.22 -10.22 -4.62
C TRP A 333 8.59 -11.50 -4.08
N ARG A 334 8.59 -11.72 -2.76
CA ARG A 334 7.89 -12.85 -2.12
C ARG A 334 6.39 -12.88 -2.40
N TRP A 335 5.81 -11.75 -2.78
CA TRP A 335 4.39 -11.58 -3.07
C TRP A 335 4.08 -11.58 -4.57
N ARG A 336 5.09 -11.81 -5.42
CA ARG A 336 5.00 -11.58 -6.87
C ARG A 336 3.91 -12.38 -7.55
N GLU A 337 3.79 -13.66 -7.24
CA GLU A 337 2.69 -14.46 -7.76
C GLU A 337 1.33 -13.87 -7.36
N HIS A 338 1.20 -13.46 -6.10
CA HIS A 338 -0.07 -13.00 -5.55
C HIS A 338 -0.53 -11.68 -6.20
N PHE A 339 0.33 -10.66 -6.25
CA PHE A 339 -0.06 -9.38 -6.85
C PHE A 339 -0.12 -9.41 -8.38
N GLN A 340 0.61 -10.33 -9.06
CA GLN A 340 0.48 -10.49 -10.52
C GLN A 340 -0.84 -11.17 -10.88
N HIS A 341 -1.22 -12.25 -10.18
CA HIS A 341 -2.50 -12.90 -10.43
C HIS A 341 -3.69 -12.00 -10.09
N ASP A 342 -3.61 -11.22 -9.00
CA ASP A 342 -4.64 -10.24 -8.65
C ASP A 342 -4.79 -9.17 -9.74
N PHE A 343 -3.67 -8.72 -10.32
CA PHE A 343 -3.71 -7.77 -11.42
C PHE A 343 -4.29 -8.38 -12.69
N ALA A 344 -3.90 -9.61 -13.06
CA ALA A 344 -4.49 -10.32 -14.20
C ALA A 344 -6.00 -10.46 -14.07
N ALA A 345 -6.50 -10.92 -12.90
CA ALA A 345 -7.94 -11.02 -12.66
C ALA A 345 -8.65 -9.66 -12.78
N ARG A 346 -8.05 -8.58 -12.29
CA ARG A 346 -8.60 -7.22 -12.44
C ARG A 346 -8.56 -6.70 -13.87
N MET A 347 -7.60 -7.16 -14.68
CA MET A 347 -7.60 -6.89 -16.11
C MET A 347 -8.71 -7.70 -16.81
N ASP A 348 -9.00 -8.93 -16.38
CA ASP A 348 -10.16 -9.69 -16.87
C ASP A 348 -11.48 -8.93 -16.58
N TRP A 349 -11.59 -8.31 -15.40
CA TRP A 349 -12.74 -7.48 -15.03
C TRP A 349 -12.96 -6.28 -15.98
N CYS A 350 -11.96 -5.87 -16.75
CA CYS A 350 -12.11 -4.78 -17.72
C CYS A 350 -12.97 -5.20 -18.93
N VAL A 351 -13.06 -6.50 -19.22
CA VAL A 351 -13.78 -7.04 -20.39
C VAL A 351 -14.89 -8.02 -20.02
N ALA A 352 -14.91 -8.53 -18.79
CA ALA A 352 -16.01 -9.32 -18.26
C ALA A 352 -17.20 -8.42 -17.87
N ASP A 353 -18.34 -8.63 -18.54
CA ASP A 353 -19.60 -7.89 -18.32
C ASP A 353 -20.53 -8.58 -17.31
N ASP A 354 -20.08 -9.67 -16.69
CA ASP A 354 -20.81 -10.44 -15.68
C ASP A 354 -19.81 -10.96 -14.63
N PHE A 355 -20.22 -10.90 -13.36
CA PHE A 355 -19.43 -11.35 -12.22
C PHE A 355 -18.82 -12.74 -12.46
N LYS A 356 -19.60 -13.71 -12.95
CA LYS A 356 -19.16 -15.11 -13.10
C LYS A 356 -18.11 -15.35 -14.19
N LYS A 357 -17.77 -14.34 -14.99
CA LYS A 357 -16.82 -14.45 -16.11
C LYS A 357 -15.37 -14.17 -15.71
N ALA A 358 -15.11 -13.81 -14.45
CA ALA A 358 -13.77 -13.62 -13.92
C ALA A 358 -13.70 -14.09 -12.47
N ASN A 359 -12.49 -14.36 -11.98
CA ASN A 359 -12.25 -14.77 -10.60
C ASN A 359 -12.20 -13.56 -9.65
N HIS A 360 -12.50 -13.78 -8.36
CA HIS A 360 -12.40 -12.79 -7.29
C HIS A 360 -11.74 -13.38 -6.05
N ASN A 361 -11.07 -12.54 -5.27
CA ASN A 361 -10.32 -13.01 -4.11
C ASN A 361 -11.20 -13.73 -3.07
N PRO A 362 -10.67 -14.76 -2.40
CA PRO A 362 -11.34 -15.38 -1.26
C PRO A 362 -11.54 -14.38 -0.12
N VAL A 363 -12.46 -14.68 0.79
CA VAL A 363 -12.84 -13.84 1.93
C VAL A 363 -12.46 -14.54 3.24
N PRO A 364 -11.22 -14.36 3.74
CA PRO A 364 -10.78 -14.95 4.99
C PRO A 364 -11.46 -14.31 6.20
N VAL A 365 -11.90 -15.16 7.12
CA VAL A 365 -12.51 -14.76 8.41
C VAL A 365 -11.56 -15.14 9.52
N LEU A 366 -11.25 -14.22 10.43
CA LEU A 366 -10.32 -14.47 11.54
C LEU A 366 -11.05 -14.32 12.87
N ASN A 367 -11.25 -15.41 13.60
CA ASN A 367 -11.98 -15.43 14.88
C ASN A 367 -13.39 -14.80 14.78
N GLY A 368 -14.10 -15.06 13.67
CA GLY A 368 -15.44 -14.50 13.41
C GLY A 368 -15.45 -13.07 12.87
N ASP A 369 -14.32 -12.37 12.87
CA ASP A 369 -14.18 -11.05 12.24
C ASP A 369 -14.09 -11.24 10.72
N LYS A 370 -14.95 -10.57 9.94
CA LYS A 370 -14.99 -10.59 8.47
C LYS A 370 -14.40 -9.34 7.80
N THR A 371 -13.93 -8.38 8.59
CA THR A 371 -13.31 -7.15 8.08
C THR A 371 -11.96 -7.47 7.44
N ARG A 372 -11.29 -6.48 6.86
CA ARG A 372 -9.89 -6.63 6.39
C ARG A 372 -8.89 -6.02 7.37
N ASN A 373 -9.34 -5.70 8.58
CA ASN A 373 -8.52 -5.04 9.59
C ASN A 373 -7.60 -6.04 10.31
N VAL A 374 -6.49 -5.51 10.82
CA VAL A 374 -5.57 -6.25 11.70
C VAL A 374 -6.29 -6.54 13.01
N VAL A 375 -6.29 -7.81 13.42
CA VAL A 375 -6.85 -8.25 14.69
C VAL A 375 -5.78 -8.17 15.76
N GLU A 376 -5.99 -7.36 16.79
CA GLU A 376 -5.09 -7.31 17.94
C GLU A 376 -5.58 -8.26 19.04
N ILE A 377 -4.68 -9.09 19.57
CA ILE A 377 -4.96 -10.05 20.64
C ILE A 377 -3.95 -9.81 21.75
N THR A 378 -4.41 -9.53 22.97
CA THR A 378 -3.53 -9.48 24.15
C THR A 378 -3.53 -10.83 24.84
N ALA A 379 -2.35 -11.35 25.19
CA ALA A 379 -2.20 -12.62 25.87
C ALA A 379 -1.07 -12.58 26.91
N GLN A 380 -1.25 -13.32 28.00
CA GLN A 380 -0.25 -13.45 29.06
C GLN A 380 0.73 -14.59 28.76
N ALA A 381 1.92 -14.52 29.34
CA ALA A 381 2.89 -15.61 29.32
C ALA A 381 2.26 -16.96 29.74
N GLY A 382 2.45 -17.99 28.92
CA GLY A 382 1.91 -19.33 29.13
C GLY A 382 0.49 -19.56 28.63
N GLU A 383 -0.25 -18.51 28.24
CA GLU A 383 -1.58 -18.67 27.63
C GLU A 383 -1.50 -19.31 26.24
N THR A 384 -2.57 -19.99 25.86
CA THR A 384 -2.75 -20.50 24.49
C THR A 384 -3.67 -19.58 23.72
N VAL A 385 -3.14 -18.88 22.72
CA VAL A 385 -3.95 -18.10 21.78
C VAL A 385 -4.49 -19.04 20.72
N ARG A 386 -5.82 -19.11 20.60
CA ARG A 386 -6.51 -19.90 19.56
C ARG A 386 -6.94 -18.99 18.42
N LEU A 387 -6.69 -19.42 17.20
CA LEU A 387 -7.04 -18.73 15.96
C LEU A 387 -7.90 -19.64 15.09
N SER A 388 -8.95 -19.09 14.52
CA SER A 388 -9.91 -19.79 13.68
C SER A 388 -10.14 -19.04 12.36
N ALA A 389 -10.13 -19.81 11.28
CA ALA A 389 -10.49 -19.42 9.92
C ALA A 389 -11.95 -19.79 9.58
N GLU A 390 -12.74 -20.27 10.55
CA GLU A 390 -14.13 -20.67 10.33
C GLU A 390 -14.95 -19.52 9.71
N GLY A 391 -15.67 -19.84 8.65
CA GLY A 391 -16.42 -18.86 7.86
C GLY A 391 -15.64 -18.26 6.69
N THR A 392 -14.35 -18.60 6.52
CA THR A 392 -13.61 -18.31 5.29
C THR A 392 -14.30 -19.00 4.10
N GLY A 393 -14.43 -18.27 3.00
CA GLY A 393 -15.06 -18.78 1.79
C GLY A 393 -14.65 -17.99 0.57
N ASP A 394 -15.26 -18.32 -0.56
CA ASP A 394 -14.97 -17.74 -1.86
C ASP A 394 -16.27 -17.24 -2.53
N PRO A 395 -16.29 -16.02 -3.09
CA PRO A 395 -17.51 -15.47 -3.67
C PRO A 395 -17.92 -16.15 -4.98
N ASP A 396 -16.98 -16.80 -5.67
CA ASP A 396 -17.22 -17.55 -6.91
C ASP A 396 -17.56 -19.03 -6.65
N GLY A 397 -17.43 -19.46 -5.39
CA GLY A 397 -17.67 -20.85 -4.96
C GLY A 397 -16.48 -21.77 -5.19
N HIS A 398 -15.28 -21.22 -5.42
CA HIS A 398 -14.03 -21.97 -5.50
C HIS A 398 -13.68 -22.62 -4.16
N ALA A 399 -12.86 -23.68 -4.22
CA ALA A 399 -12.30 -24.27 -3.02
C ALA A 399 -11.20 -23.36 -2.46
N VAL A 400 -11.21 -23.14 -1.14
CA VAL A 400 -10.24 -22.28 -0.47
C VAL A 400 -9.30 -23.12 0.40
N GLU A 401 -8.01 -23.02 0.12
CA GLU A 401 -6.95 -23.48 1.01
C GLU A 401 -6.65 -22.40 2.05
N THR A 402 -6.61 -22.77 3.33
CA THR A 402 -6.17 -21.89 4.41
C THR A 402 -4.83 -22.35 4.97
N ARG A 403 -3.89 -21.40 5.02
CA ARG A 403 -2.55 -21.59 5.56
C ARG A 403 -2.30 -20.59 6.69
N TRP A 404 -1.61 -21.05 7.73
CA TRP A 404 -1.21 -20.26 8.87
C TRP A 404 0.30 -20.21 8.98
N TRP A 405 0.87 -19.03 9.17
CA TRP A 405 2.30 -18.88 9.38
C TRP A 405 2.61 -17.67 10.27
N ILE A 406 3.78 -17.71 10.91
CA ILE A 406 4.26 -16.59 11.72
C ILE A 406 5.13 -15.71 10.82
N TYR A 407 4.76 -14.44 10.67
CA TYR A 407 5.59 -13.45 9.99
C TYR A 407 6.62 -12.91 10.98
N GLU A 408 7.67 -13.70 11.19
CA GLU A 408 8.65 -13.46 12.25
C GLU A 408 9.31 -12.08 12.15
N GLU A 409 9.62 -11.61 10.94
CA GLU A 409 10.34 -10.35 10.75
C GLU A 409 9.46 -9.11 11.01
N ALA A 410 8.13 -9.27 11.05
CA ALA A 410 7.20 -8.22 11.45
C ALA A 410 6.98 -8.16 12.97
N GLY A 411 7.33 -9.23 13.70
CA GLY A 411 7.19 -9.30 15.16
C GLY A 411 8.39 -8.70 15.90
N SER A 412 8.20 -8.37 17.18
CA SER A 412 9.30 -7.91 18.06
C SER A 412 9.87 -9.02 18.94
N LEU A 413 9.24 -10.20 18.96
CA LEU A 413 9.75 -11.36 19.68
C LEU A 413 10.89 -12.03 18.89
N VAL A 414 12.12 -11.82 19.36
CA VAL A 414 13.32 -12.40 18.75
C VAL A 414 14.24 -13.02 19.80
N ASP A 415 14.88 -14.12 19.44
CA ASP A 415 16.00 -14.68 20.18
C ASP A 415 17.20 -13.72 20.07
N PRO A 416 17.80 -13.27 21.20
CA PRO A 416 18.90 -12.30 21.17
C PRO A 416 20.16 -12.76 20.43
N ARG A 417 20.39 -14.07 20.31
CA ARG A 417 21.57 -14.66 19.68
C ARG A 417 21.36 -14.84 18.18
N THR A 418 20.20 -15.36 17.77
CA THR A 418 19.93 -15.66 16.35
C THR A 418 19.24 -14.51 15.62
N ARG A 419 18.63 -13.57 16.36
CA ARG A 419 17.74 -12.51 15.82
C ARG A 419 16.54 -13.06 15.03
N ARG A 420 16.14 -14.30 15.31
CA ARG A 420 14.99 -14.99 14.70
C ARG A 420 13.94 -15.29 15.76
N LEU A 421 12.75 -15.71 15.34
CA LEU A 421 11.74 -16.19 16.27
C LEU A 421 12.31 -17.36 17.10
N PRO A 422 12.13 -17.40 18.43
CA PRO A 422 12.56 -18.54 19.23
C PRO A 422 11.90 -19.83 18.75
N ALA A 423 12.68 -20.91 18.57
CA ALA A 423 12.18 -22.17 18.00
C ALA A 423 11.06 -22.85 18.80
N SER A 424 10.87 -22.46 20.07
CA SER A 424 9.76 -22.90 20.91
C SER A 424 8.41 -22.27 20.53
N VAL A 425 8.44 -21.12 19.84
CA VAL A 425 7.26 -20.36 19.42
C VAL A 425 6.83 -20.89 18.06
N LYS A 426 5.81 -21.75 18.06
CA LYS A 426 5.30 -22.41 16.86
C LYS A 426 3.79 -22.52 16.88
N LEU A 427 3.21 -22.57 15.69
CA LEU A 427 1.79 -22.86 15.52
C LEU A 427 1.53 -24.36 15.71
N SER A 428 0.34 -24.70 16.23
CA SER A 428 -0.08 -26.10 16.38
C SER A 428 -0.40 -26.77 15.04
N ALA A 429 -0.77 -25.98 14.03
CA ALA A 429 -0.99 -26.40 12.65
C ALA A 429 -0.69 -25.21 11.71
N ASP A 430 -0.17 -25.50 10.53
CA ASP A 430 0.11 -24.56 9.45
C ASP A 430 -0.96 -24.59 8.34
N HIS A 431 -1.91 -25.52 8.41
CA HIS A 431 -3.03 -25.63 7.47
C HIS A 431 -4.36 -25.91 8.18
N GLY A 432 -5.46 -25.57 7.50
CA GLY A 432 -6.82 -25.89 7.93
C GLY A 432 -7.51 -24.78 8.74
N ALA A 433 -8.68 -25.12 9.28
CA ALA A 433 -9.60 -24.14 9.84
C ALA A 433 -9.16 -23.55 11.19
N THR A 434 -8.27 -24.20 11.93
CA THR A 434 -7.85 -23.71 13.26
C THR A 434 -6.37 -23.90 13.49
N THR A 435 -5.78 -22.99 14.24
CA THR A 435 -4.43 -23.11 14.77
C THR A 435 -4.34 -22.50 16.17
N SER A 436 -3.22 -22.69 16.84
CA SER A 436 -2.96 -22.07 18.13
C SER A 436 -1.48 -21.82 18.35
N LEU A 437 -1.18 -20.86 19.20
CA LEU A 437 0.17 -20.52 19.63
C LEU A 437 0.21 -20.50 21.16
N VAL A 438 1.19 -21.17 21.74
CA VAL A 438 1.50 -21.02 23.17
C VAL A 438 2.42 -19.82 23.34
N VAL A 439 1.98 -18.87 24.16
CA VAL A 439 2.71 -17.63 24.41
C VAL A 439 3.91 -17.94 25.31
N PRO A 440 5.15 -17.64 24.87
CA PRO A 440 6.32 -17.89 25.68
C PRO A 440 6.36 -16.94 26.90
N THR A 441 7.05 -17.37 27.95
CA THR A 441 7.40 -16.48 29.06
C THR A 441 8.50 -15.53 28.63
N LEU A 442 8.27 -14.22 28.77
CA LEU A 442 9.19 -13.18 28.33
C LEU A 442 9.49 -12.18 29.45
N PRO A 443 10.71 -11.63 29.50
CA PRO A 443 11.08 -10.61 30.48
C PRO A 443 10.54 -9.21 30.11
N LYS A 444 10.08 -9.00 28.88
CA LYS A 444 9.57 -7.73 28.34
C LYS A 444 8.41 -7.98 27.38
N PRO A 445 7.51 -7.00 27.19
CA PRO A 445 6.45 -7.11 26.19
C PRO A 445 7.03 -7.34 24.80
N ALA A 446 6.35 -8.15 24.00
CA ALA A 446 6.74 -8.41 22.62
C ALA A 446 5.50 -8.70 21.76
N THR A 447 5.67 -8.74 20.45
CA THR A 447 4.61 -9.10 19.50
C THR A 447 4.99 -10.30 18.65
N VAL A 448 4.01 -11.14 18.39
CA VAL A 448 4.07 -12.20 17.37
C VAL A 448 2.98 -11.93 16.34
N HIS A 449 3.36 -11.97 15.06
CA HIS A 449 2.45 -11.69 13.96
C HIS A 449 2.09 -13.01 13.29
N VAL A 450 0.82 -13.40 13.34
CA VAL A 450 0.32 -14.60 12.67
C VAL A 450 -0.51 -14.18 11.47
N ILE A 451 -0.24 -14.79 10.32
CA ILE A 451 -0.95 -14.56 9.07
C ILE A 451 -1.82 -15.78 8.77
N LEU A 452 -3.11 -15.52 8.57
CA LEU A 452 -4.01 -16.39 7.83
C LEU A 452 -3.90 -16.00 6.36
N GLU A 453 -3.47 -16.94 5.53
CA GLU A 453 -3.47 -16.83 4.07
C GLU A 453 -4.59 -17.72 3.53
N ALA A 454 -5.49 -17.16 2.75
CA ALA A 454 -6.51 -17.87 2.00
C ALA A 454 -6.18 -17.80 0.52
N ARG A 455 -6.17 -18.96 -0.13
CA ARG A 455 -5.92 -19.09 -1.57
C ARG A 455 -7.06 -19.87 -2.20
N ASP A 456 -7.69 -19.33 -3.23
CA ASP A 456 -8.69 -20.06 -4.01
C ASP A 456 -8.05 -21.03 -5.02
N ASN A 457 -8.88 -21.79 -5.73
CA ASN A 457 -8.47 -22.61 -6.87
C ASN A 457 -9.04 -22.11 -8.21
N GLY A 458 -9.33 -20.81 -8.30
CA GLY A 458 -9.80 -20.17 -9.52
C GLY A 458 -8.67 -19.96 -10.55
N THR A 459 -8.97 -19.28 -11.66
CA THR A 459 -7.98 -18.99 -12.70
C THR A 459 -7.96 -17.49 -13.04
N PRO A 460 -6.82 -16.80 -12.79
CA PRO A 460 -5.68 -17.27 -11.99
C PRO A 460 -6.11 -17.50 -10.52
N ASN A 461 -5.35 -18.29 -9.76
CA ASN A 461 -5.62 -18.42 -8.32
C ASN A 461 -5.45 -17.04 -7.66
N LEU A 462 -6.30 -16.69 -6.71
CA LEU A 462 -6.21 -15.44 -5.96
C LEU A 462 -6.00 -15.67 -4.47
N TRP A 463 -5.45 -14.63 -3.82
CA TRP A 463 -5.11 -14.66 -2.41
C TRP A 463 -5.77 -13.52 -1.65
N ALA A 464 -6.08 -13.77 -0.39
CA ALA A 464 -6.41 -12.76 0.59
C ALA A 464 -5.86 -13.17 1.96
N TYR A 465 -5.73 -12.21 2.88
CA TYR A 465 -5.07 -12.45 4.16
C TYR A 465 -5.89 -11.94 5.33
N ARG A 466 -5.58 -12.43 6.53
CA ARG A 466 -5.84 -11.74 7.80
C ARG A 466 -4.59 -11.78 8.67
N ARG A 467 -4.31 -10.69 9.36
CA ARG A 467 -3.22 -10.59 10.33
C ARG A 467 -3.75 -10.55 11.75
N ALA A 468 -3.27 -11.46 12.59
CA ALA A 468 -3.35 -11.36 14.04
C ALA A 468 -2.03 -10.80 14.61
N VAL A 469 -2.09 -9.72 15.39
CA VAL A 469 -0.97 -9.23 16.19
C VAL A 469 -1.20 -9.64 17.62
N VAL A 470 -0.46 -10.66 18.06
CA VAL A 470 -0.49 -11.15 19.44
C VAL A 470 0.48 -10.31 20.27
N LYS A 471 -0.07 -9.45 21.12
CA LYS A 471 0.65 -8.64 22.12
C LYS A 471 0.86 -9.47 23.37
N ILE A 472 2.10 -9.80 23.65
CA ILE A 472 2.50 -10.64 24.78
C ILE A 472 2.89 -9.74 25.94
N GLU A 473 2.19 -9.88 27.06
CA GLU A 473 2.56 -9.23 28.30
C GLU A 473 3.53 -10.09 29.13
N PRO A 474 4.47 -9.48 29.88
CA PRO A 474 5.37 -10.22 30.76
C PRO A 474 4.59 -11.03 31.80
N GLY A 475 4.97 -12.29 32.02
CA GLY A 475 4.45 -13.04 33.16
C GLY A 475 4.86 -12.37 34.47
N ALA A 476 3.99 -12.42 35.48
CA ALA A 476 4.35 -11.96 36.82
C ALA A 476 5.67 -12.62 37.24
N ALA A 477 6.70 -11.81 37.48
CA ALA A 477 7.96 -12.32 37.97
C ALA A 477 7.68 -13.05 39.30
N ASN A 478 7.86 -14.37 39.32
CA ASN A 478 7.98 -15.06 40.60
C ASN A 478 9.11 -14.37 41.35
N LYS A 479 8.75 -13.60 42.39
CA LYS A 479 9.74 -13.08 43.34
C LYS A 479 10.54 -14.29 43.82
N PRO A 480 11.87 -14.30 43.69
CA PRO A 480 12.66 -15.36 44.31
C PRO A 480 12.38 -15.32 45.81
N ASN A 481 11.95 -16.46 46.35
CA ASN A 481 11.82 -16.69 47.80
C ASN A 481 13.18 -16.68 48.48
#